data_AF-A0A2V8MAU5-F1
#
_entry.id   AF-A0A2V8MAU5-F1
#
_cell.length_a   1.000
_cell.length_b   1.000
_cell.length_c   1.000
_cell.angle_alpha   90.00
_cell.angle_beta   90.00
_cell.angle_gamma   90.00
#
_symmetry.space_group_name_H-M   'P 1'
#
loop_
_entity.id
_entity.type
_entity.pdbx_description
1 polymer ?
#
loop_
_entity_poly.entity_id
_entity_poly.type
_entity_poly.pdbx_seq_one_letter_code
_entity_poly.pdbx_strand_id
1 'polypeptide(L)'
;MRFTFPATIFVAFFLGLSIIVSAQTESRDQVLNQIEAKRAELAALEKSFLEPSADDYAAYAEFLKQPDTGLTRLLPRETYDSDVKSNKKSLTTRGGGAFYSFTRRTHEYGSGTQIGLEQNEFNVSFAGAVLGVLQRR
;
A
#
# COMPACT_ATOMS: atom_id res chain seq x y z
N MET A 1 -9.39 -57.24 -51.16
CA MET A 1 -9.48 -55.79 -50.87
C MET A 1 -9.25 -55.63 -49.35
N ARG A 2 -8.03 -55.29 -48.93
CA ARG A 2 -7.65 -55.11 -47.52
C ARG A 2 -7.47 -53.61 -47.28
N PHE A 3 -8.36 -53.00 -46.50
CA PHE A 3 -8.19 -51.63 -46.02
C PHE A 3 -7.56 -51.66 -44.63
N THR A 4 -6.26 -51.40 -44.57
CA THR A 4 -5.48 -51.19 -43.35
C THR A 4 -5.52 -49.73 -42.94
N PHE A 5 -6.46 -49.28 -42.11
CA PHE A 5 -6.35 -47.99 -41.38
C PHE A 5 -7.37 -47.93 -40.23
N PRO A 6 -6.98 -48.24 -38.97
CA PRO A 6 -7.48 -47.41 -37.88
C PRO A 6 -6.50 -47.35 -36.69
N ALA A 7 -5.24 -46.98 -36.90
CA ALA A 7 -4.30 -46.76 -35.78
C ALA A 7 -3.63 -45.37 -35.80
N THR A 8 -3.64 -44.68 -36.93
CA THR A 8 -2.95 -43.39 -37.12
C THR A 8 -3.79 -42.17 -36.77
N ILE A 9 -5.13 -42.29 -36.72
CA ILE A 9 -6.02 -41.14 -36.48
C ILE A 9 -6.10 -40.77 -34.99
N PHE A 10 -5.93 -41.73 -34.08
CA PHE A 10 -6.05 -41.46 -32.64
C PHE A 10 -4.82 -40.77 -32.02
N VAL A 11 -3.62 -41.02 -32.57
CA VAL A 11 -2.37 -40.44 -32.04
C VAL A 11 -2.21 -38.96 -32.45
N ALA A 12 -2.72 -38.57 -33.62
CA ALA A 12 -2.68 -37.18 -34.08
C ALA A 12 -3.59 -36.24 -33.26
N PHE A 13 -4.69 -36.77 -32.69
CA PHE A 13 -5.62 -35.96 -31.90
C PHE A 13 -5.08 -35.62 -30.50
N PHE A 14 -4.30 -36.53 -29.89
CA PHE A 14 -3.70 -36.30 -28.57
C PHE A 14 -2.45 -35.42 -28.60
N LEU A 15 -1.73 -35.33 -29.73
CA LEU A 15 -0.61 -34.38 -29.87
C LEU A 15 -1.06 -32.93 -30.09
N GLY A 16 -2.28 -32.71 -30.59
CA GLY A 16 -2.82 -31.36 -30.84
C GLY A 16 -3.28 -30.62 -29.58
N LEU A 17 -3.71 -31.34 -28.54
CA LEU A 17 -4.20 -30.71 -27.30
C LEU A 17 -3.07 -30.22 -26.38
N SER A 18 -1.87 -30.80 -26.46
CA SER A 18 -0.75 -30.44 -25.59
C SER A 18 -0.11 -29.09 -25.95
N ILE A 19 -0.38 -28.54 -27.14
CA ILE A 19 0.19 -27.27 -27.61
C ILE A 19 -0.68 -26.07 -27.17
N ILE A 20 -1.94 -26.28 -26.83
CA ILE A 20 -2.87 -25.18 -26.50
C ILE A 20 -2.74 -24.74 -25.03
N VAL A 21 -2.27 -25.63 -24.14
CA VAL A 21 -2.26 -25.38 -22.68
C VAL A 21 -1.13 -24.42 -22.25
N SER A 22 -0.08 -24.23 -23.06
CA SER A 22 1.13 -23.50 -22.63
C SER A 22 1.35 -22.14 -23.30
N ALA A 23 0.38 -21.62 -24.07
CA ALA A 23 0.58 -20.43 -24.91
C ALA A 23 -0.35 -19.25 -24.63
N GLN A 24 -1.21 -19.31 -23.60
CA GLN A 24 -2.00 -18.15 -23.20
C GLN A 24 -1.16 -17.24 -22.30
N THR A 25 -0.12 -16.63 -22.88
CA THR A 25 0.58 -15.50 -22.26
C THR A 25 -0.47 -14.42 -21.97
N GLU A 26 -0.60 -14.01 -20.72
CA GLU A 26 -1.50 -12.92 -20.35
C GLU A 26 -1.26 -11.71 -21.26
N SER A 27 -2.34 -11.17 -21.83
CA SER A 27 -2.25 -9.93 -22.59
C SER A 27 -1.77 -8.79 -21.69
N ARG A 28 -1.11 -7.78 -22.27
CA ARG A 28 -0.66 -6.61 -21.52
C ARG A 28 -1.81 -5.93 -20.76
N ASP A 29 -3.00 -5.91 -21.34
CA ASP A 29 -4.19 -5.33 -20.71
C ASP A 29 -4.65 -6.14 -19.50
N GLN A 30 -4.58 -7.47 -19.56
CA GLN A 30 -4.86 -8.33 -18.40
C GLN A 30 -3.86 -8.07 -17.26
N VAL A 31 -2.57 -7.93 -17.59
CA VAL A 31 -1.54 -7.60 -16.59
C VAL A 31 -1.79 -6.22 -15.98
N LEU A 32 -2.16 -5.21 -16.78
CA LEU A 32 -2.49 -3.88 -16.27
C LEU A 32 -3.68 -3.91 -15.30
N ASN A 33 -4.74 -4.64 -15.64
CA ASN A 33 -5.89 -4.80 -14.75
C ASN A 33 -5.51 -5.48 -13.43
N GLN A 34 -4.64 -6.50 -13.48
CA GLN A 34 -4.13 -7.14 -12.26
C GLN A 34 -3.30 -6.18 -11.41
N ILE A 35 -2.46 -5.35 -12.03
CA ILE A 35 -1.67 -4.33 -11.33
C ILE A 35 -2.59 -3.33 -10.64
N GLU A 36 -3.64 -2.86 -11.31
CA GLU A 36 -4.61 -1.94 -10.72
C GLU A 36 -5.35 -2.56 -9.53
N ALA A 37 -5.81 -3.81 -9.67
CA ALA A 37 -6.44 -4.54 -8.57
C ALA A 37 -5.49 -4.69 -7.37
N LYS A 38 -4.23 -5.05 -7.60
CA LYS A 38 -3.23 -5.20 -6.53
C LYS A 38 -2.87 -3.87 -5.87
N ARG A 39 -2.84 -2.76 -6.62
CA ARG A 39 -2.67 -1.42 -6.06
C ARG A 39 -3.85 -1.01 -5.17
N ALA A 40 -5.07 -1.35 -5.56
CA ALA A 40 -6.26 -1.08 -4.75
C ALA A 40 -6.26 -1.90 -3.44
N GLU A 41 -5.93 -3.19 -3.53
CA GLU A 41 -5.74 -4.05 -2.35
C GLU A 41 -4.66 -3.49 -1.41
N LEU A 42 -3.50 -3.11 -1.97
CA LEU A 42 -2.40 -2.51 -1.20
C LEU A 42 -2.85 -1.20 -0.53
N ALA A 43 -3.51 -0.30 -1.26
CA ALA A 43 -3.98 0.97 -0.71
C ALA A 43 -4.96 0.76 0.46
N ALA A 44 -5.83 -0.25 0.39
CA ALA A 44 -6.74 -0.59 1.49
C ALA A 44 -5.98 -1.10 2.72
N LEU A 45 -4.97 -1.95 2.52
CA LEU A 45 -4.11 -2.45 3.60
C LEU A 45 -3.29 -1.32 4.25
N GLU A 46 -2.68 -0.45 3.45
CA GLU A 46 -1.90 0.69 3.96
C GLU A 46 -2.78 1.67 4.73
N LYS A 47 -4.00 1.95 4.24
CA LYS A 47 -4.96 2.78 4.97
C LYS A 47 -5.28 2.17 6.34
N SER A 48 -5.60 0.88 6.39
CA SER A 48 -5.87 0.18 7.65
C SER A 48 -4.66 0.17 8.58
N PHE A 49 -3.44 0.06 8.04
CA PHE A 49 -2.20 0.10 8.83
C PHE A 49 -1.95 1.48 9.47
N LEU A 50 -2.32 2.55 8.78
CA LEU A 50 -2.19 3.93 9.27
C LEU A 50 -3.30 4.34 10.24
N GLU A 51 -4.40 3.59 10.32
CA GLU A 51 -5.46 3.89 11.28
C GLU A 51 -5.01 3.65 12.73
N PRO A 52 -5.45 4.50 13.68
CA PRO A 52 -5.30 4.22 15.10
C PRO A 52 -5.89 2.86 15.47
N SER A 53 -5.36 2.22 16.51
CA SER A 53 -5.86 0.91 16.93
C SER A 53 -7.23 1.03 17.59
N ALA A 54 -8.00 -0.06 17.60
CA ALA A 54 -9.26 -0.11 18.33
C ALA A 54 -9.08 0.22 19.83
N ASP A 55 -7.94 -0.17 20.41
CA ASP A 55 -7.59 0.14 21.80
C ASP A 55 -7.37 1.64 22.00
N ASP A 56 -6.73 2.33 21.05
CA ASP A 56 -6.57 3.80 21.09
C ASP A 56 -7.96 4.48 21.06
N TYR A 57 -8.85 4.04 20.17
CA TYR A 57 -10.22 4.57 20.12
C TYR A 57 -10.99 4.34 21.41
N ALA A 58 -10.86 3.16 22.03
CA ALA A 58 -11.50 2.85 23.31
C ALA A 58 -10.91 3.71 24.45
N ALA A 59 -9.59 3.85 24.51
CA ALA A 59 -8.90 4.61 25.55
C ALA A 59 -9.26 6.11 25.52
N TYR A 60 -9.49 6.67 24.34
CA TYR A 60 -9.81 8.09 24.15
C TYR A 60 -11.28 8.34 23.80
N ALA A 61 -12.18 7.39 24.11
CA ALA A 61 -13.60 7.48 23.74
C ALA A 61 -14.30 8.75 24.27
N GLU A 62 -13.98 9.19 25.49
CA GLU A 62 -14.53 10.45 26.04
C GLU A 62 -14.03 11.69 25.30
N PHE A 63 -12.74 11.71 24.92
CA PHE A 63 -12.17 12.81 24.13
C PHE A 63 -12.87 12.93 22.78
N LEU A 64 -13.13 11.78 22.14
CA LEU A 64 -13.79 11.68 20.83
C LEU A 64 -15.26 12.09 20.80
N LYS A 65 -15.90 12.32 21.96
CA LYS A 65 -17.26 12.90 22.01
C LYS A 65 -17.28 14.39 21.69
N GLN A 66 -16.13 15.06 21.75
CA GLN A 66 -16.05 16.48 21.45
C GLN A 66 -16.22 16.72 19.94
N PRO A 67 -16.90 17.81 19.54
CA PRO A 67 -17.03 18.16 18.13
C PRO A 67 -15.65 18.38 17.50
N ASP A 68 -15.52 18.03 16.22
CA ASP A 68 -14.32 18.27 15.40
C ASP A 68 -13.02 17.64 15.97
N THR A 69 -13.15 16.52 16.68
CA THR A 69 -12.02 15.74 17.19
C THR A 69 -11.79 14.44 16.43
N GLY A 70 -10.60 13.88 16.59
CA GLY A 70 -10.20 12.62 15.97
C GLY A 70 -8.86 12.14 16.47
N LEU A 71 -8.45 10.95 16.02
CA LEU A 71 -7.15 10.36 16.27
C LEU A 71 -6.45 10.10 14.95
N THR A 72 -5.13 10.23 14.96
CA THR A 72 -4.25 9.85 13.87
C THR A 72 -2.98 9.24 14.45
N ARG A 73 -2.34 8.33 13.71
CA ARG A 73 -1.09 7.68 14.12
C ARG A 73 0.05 8.20 13.27
N LEU A 74 1.10 8.69 13.91
CA LEU A 74 2.37 8.93 13.22
C LEU A 74 3.28 7.71 13.34
N LEU A 75 3.98 7.39 12.26
CA LEU A 75 4.93 6.30 12.20
C LEU A 75 6.37 6.83 12.07
N PRO A 76 7.39 6.17 12.63
CA PRO A 76 8.77 6.60 12.44
C PRO A 76 9.17 6.56 10.97
N ARG A 77 9.53 7.71 10.39
CA ARG A 77 9.90 7.84 8.98
C ARG A 77 10.99 6.85 8.57
N GLU A 78 12.00 6.70 9.42
CA GLU A 78 13.16 5.85 9.20
C GLU A 78 12.81 4.37 9.11
N THR A 79 11.61 3.96 9.52
CA THR A 79 11.17 2.56 9.48
C THR A 79 10.29 2.25 8.27
N TYR A 80 9.44 3.20 7.85
CA TYR A 80 8.34 2.92 6.93
C TYR A 80 8.36 3.74 5.63
N ASP A 81 9.18 4.79 5.53
CA ASP A 81 9.29 5.61 4.31
C ASP A 81 10.03 4.82 3.20
N SER A 82 9.46 4.78 2.00
CA SER A 82 10.05 4.15 0.82
C SER A 82 11.27 4.90 0.28
N ASP A 83 11.37 6.20 0.54
CA ASP A 83 12.49 7.03 0.08
C ASP A 83 13.77 6.76 0.91
N VAL A 84 13.64 6.08 2.05
CA VAL A 84 14.76 5.69 2.91
C VAL A 84 15.31 4.34 2.43
N LYS A 85 16.47 4.38 1.76
CA LYS A 85 17.09 3.23 1.07
C LYS A 85 17.28 1.95 1.90
N SER A 86 17.34 2.06 3.23
CA SER A 86 17.48 0.91 4.13
C SER A 86 16.17 0.11 4.33
N ASN A 87 15.02 0.68 3.95
CA ASN A 87 13.72 0.14 4.32
C ASN A 87 13.25 -0.89 3.32
N LYS A 88 13.29 -2.16 3.75
CA LYS A 88 12.77 -3.31 2.97
C LYS A 88 11.26 -3.52 3.16
N LYS A 89 10.64 -2.83 4.11
CA LYS A 89 9.22 -2.92 4.48
C LYS A 89 8.63 -1.52 4.54
N SER A 90 8.48 -0.89 3.38
CA SER A 90 7.98 0.46 3.25
C SER A 90 6.50 0.50 2.86
N LEU A 91 5.84 1.58 3.24
CA LEU A 91 4.56 1.97 2.65
C LEU A 91 4.81 2.71 1.34
N THR A 92 3.85 2.66 0.43
CA THR A 92 3.85 3.43 -0.81
C THR A 92 3.51 4.90 -0.61
N THR A 93 2.84 5.22 0.51
CA THR A 93 2.59 6.60 0.96
C THR A 93 3.91 7.31 1.20
N ARG A 94 4.12 8.47 0.57
CA ARG A 94 5.38 9.22 0.71
C ARG A 94 5.57 9.68 2.15
N GLY A 95 6.78 9.48 2.69
CA GLY A 95 7.05 9.74 4.10
C GLY A 95 6.58 8.63 5.04
N GLY A 96 5.98 7.55 4.53
CA GLY A 96 5.74 6.32 5.29
C GLY A 96 4.81 6.46 6.49
N GLY A 97 3.88 7.41 6.50
CA GLY A 97 3.02 7.65 7.67
C GLY A 97 3.62 8.57 8.74
N ALA A 98 4.83 9.08 8.53
CA ALA A 98 5.51 9.96 9.48
C ALA A 98 4.90 11.36 9.58
N PHE A 99 4.11 11.74 8.60
CA PHE A 99 3.58 13.08 8.44
C PHE A 99 2.07 13.06 8.53
N TYR A 100 1.46 14.19 8.90
CA TYR A 100 0.01 14.33 8.80
C TYR A 100 -0.39 15.76 8.42
N SER A 101 -1.36 15.84 7.51
CA SER A 101 -2.07 17.07 7.18
C SER A 101 -3.48 17.04 7.76
N PHE A 102 -3.78 17.93 8.72
CA PHE A 102 -5.13 18.06 9.29
C PHE A 102 -6.13 18.62 8.27
N THR A 103 -5.67 19.52 7.39
CA THR A 103 -6.51 20.12 6.35
C THR A 103 -6.90 19.10 5.28
N ARG A 104 -5.96 18.24 4.88
CA ARG A 104 -6.16 17.26 3.81
C ARG A 104 -6.52 15.86 4.33
N ARG A 105 -6.43 15.64 5.65
CA ARG A 105 -6.66 14.36 6.34
C ARG A 105 -5.88 13.22 5.71
N THR A 106 -4.58 13.43 5.51
CA THR A 106 -3.69 12.49 4.82
C THR A 106 -2.32 12.42 5.47
N HIS A 107 -1.68 11.26 5.35
CA HIS A 107 -0.30 11.01 5.75
C HIS A 107 0.73 11.28 4.66
N GLU A 108 0.27 11.57 3.44
CA GLU A 108 1.15 11.83 2.29
C GLU A 108 2.02 13.06 2.56
N TYR A 109 3.34 12.86 2.57
CA TYR A 109 4.29 13.95 2.74
C TYR A 109 4.24 14.94 1.58
N GLY A 110 4.05 16.22 1.90
CA GLY A 110 4.07 17.29 0.92
C GLY A 110 3.64 18.65 1.46
N SER A 111 3.38 19.58 0.54
CA SER A 111 2.93 20.92 0.89
C SER A 111 1.62 20.88 1.68
N GLY A 112 1.61 21.55 2.83
CA GLY A 112 0.46 21.59 3.75
C GLY A 112 0.45 20.50 4.83
N THR A 113 1.53 19.74 4.97
CA THR A 113 1.78 18.91 6.16
C THR A 113 1.99 19.80 7.37
N GLN A 114 1.36 19.47 8.51
CA GLN A 114 1.48 20.27 9.73
C GLN A 114 2.32 19.62 10.83
N ILE A 115 2.40 18.29 10.89
CA ILE A 115 3.17 17.58 11.91
C ILE A 115 3.96 16.43 11.29
N GLY A 116 5.08 16.08 11.93
CA GLY A 116 5.99 15.03 11.49
C GLY A 116 6.64 14.28 12.66
N LEU A 117 7.01 13.02 12.41
CA LEU A 117 7.83 12.19 13.30
C LEU A 117 9.00 11.58 12.53
N GLU A 118 10.17 12.17 12.69
CA GLU A 118 11.40 11.70 12.06
C GLU A 118 12.57 11.91 13.01
N GLN A 119 13.62 11.09 12.89
CA GLN A 119 14.84 11.21 13.68
C GLN A 119 14.60 11.19 15.20
N ASN A 120 13.57 10.48 15.66
CA ASN A 120 13.07 10.50 17.05
C ASN A 120 12.62 11.89 17.56
N GLU A 121 12.30 12.79 16.64
CA GLU A 121 11.82 14.14 16.90
C GLU A 121 10.40 14.29 16.37
N PHE A 122 9.52 14.79 17.24
CA PHE A 122 8.21 15.25 16.82
C PHE A 122 8.32 16.72 16.41
N ASN A 123 7.99 17.02 15.16
CA ASN A 123 8.05 18.36 14.61
C ASN A 123 6.67 18.91 14.26
N VAL A 124 6.53 20.23 14.38
CA VAL A 124 5.35 20.99 13.92
C VAL A 124 5.83 21.98 12.88
N SER A 125 5.19 21.96 11.72
CA SER A 125 5.55 22.77 10.55
C SER A 125 4.34 23.50 9.97
N PHE A 126 4.57 24.63 9.32
CA PHE A 126 3.59 25.29 8.45
C PHE A 126 4.24 25.61 7.12
N ALA A 127 3.63 25.14 6.03
CA ALA A 127 4.08 25.45 4.66
C ALA A 127 5.59 25.19 4.38
N GLY A 128 6.18 24.17 5.02
CA GLY A 128 7.59 23.81 4.86
C GLY A 128 8.57 24.50 5.82
N ALA A 129 8.09 25.39 6.71
CA ALA A 129 8.88 25.94 7.80
C ALA A 129 8.58 25.19 9.11
N VAL A 130 9.62 24.73 9.81
CA VAL A 130 9.50 24.10 11.13
C VAL A 130 9.31 25.20 12.17
N LEU A 131 8.21 25.15 12.93
CA LEU A 131 7.89 26.10 14.01
C LEU A 131 8.31 25.59 15.38
N GLY A 132 8.44 24.27 15.56
CA GLY A 132 8.84 23.68 16.84
C GLY A 132 9.22 22.21 16.72
N VAL A 133 10.09 21.77 17.64
CA VAL A 133 10.58 20.40 17.75
C VAL A 133 10.50 19.95 19.20
N LEU A 134 9.98 18.74 19.41
CA LEU A 134 10.00 18.04 20.69
C LEU A 134 10.83 16.77 20.55
N GLN A 135 11.86 16.65 21.38
CA GLN A 135 12.76 15.50 21.39
C GLN A 135 12.64 14.74 22.71
N ARG A 136 12.64 13.41 22.63
CA ARG A 136 12.69 12.55 23.82
C ARG A 136 14.12 12.50 24.34
N ARG A 137 14.32 12.78 25.64
CA ARG A 137 15.62 12.60 26.33
C ARG A 137 15.90 11.14 26.63
#